data_AF-A0A6I5CMR1-F1
#
_entry.id   AF-A0A6I5CMR1-F1
#
_cell.length_a   1.000
_cell.length_b   1.000
_cell.length_c   1.000
_cell.angle_alpha   90.00
_cell.angle_beta   90.00
_cell.angle_gamma   90.00
#
_symmetry.space_group_name_H-M   'P 1'
#
loop_
_entity.id
_entity.type
_entity.pdbx_description
1 polymer ?
#
loop_
_entity_poly.entity_id
_entity_poly.type
_entity_poly.pdbx_seq_one_letter_code
_entity_poly.pdbx_strand_id
1 'polypeptide(L)'
;MTARAADRARYDRATAHLDAPVAIVDLDAFDANADDLLRRAGGKPVRVASKSVRCRALLERALAKDGFAGIMSFTLAESLWLARSGFEDVLLAYPSADRAGFAELASDPKPAAAVTV
;
A
#
# COMPACT_ATOMS: atom_id res chain seq x y z
N MET A 1 -13.00 -30.53 7.60
CA MET A 1 -13.32 -29.11 7.35
C MET A 1 -12.26 -28.56 6.41
N THR A 2 -12.61 -27.86 5.33
CA THR A 2 -11.60 -27.29 4.42
C THR A 2 -10.89 -26.11 5.09
N ALA A 3 -9.67 -25.76 4.64
CA ALA A 3 -8.96 -24.59 5.15
C ALA A 3 -9.81 -23.31 5.07
N ARG A 4 -10.48 -23.09 3.92
CA ARG A 4 -11.41 -21.96 3.73
C ARG A 4 -12.58 -21.94 4.72
N ALA A 5 -13.12 -23.11 5.10
CA ALA A 5 -14.20 -23.17 6.08
C ALA A 5 -13.70 -22.87 7.50
N ALA A 6 -12.48 -23.28 7.84
CA ALA A 6 -11.85 -22.93 9.10
C ALA A 6 -11.54 -21.43 9.20
N ASP A 7 -11.01 -20.83 8.13
CA ASP A 7 -10.74 -19.39 8.05
C ASP A 7 -12.02 -18.58 8.19
N ARG A 8 -13.08 -18.98 7.48
CA ARG A 8 -14.38 -18.31 7.59
C ARG A 8 -14.89 -18.29 9.03
N ALA A 9 -14.86 -19.43 9.71
CA ALA A 9 -15.29 -19.52 11.10
C ALA A 9 -14.40 -18.68 12.04
N ARG A 10 -13.09 -18.56 11.76
CA ARG A 10 -12.17 -17.69 12.50
C ARG A 10 -12.55 -16.22 12.32
N TYR A 11 -12.75 -15.77 11.10
CA TYR A 11 -13.08 -14.38 10.79
C TYR A 11 -14.45 -13.97 11.33
N ASP A 12 -15.48 -14.81 11.14
CA ASP A 12 -16.83 -14.55 11.65
C ASP A 12 -16.80 -14.34 13.18
N ARG A 13 -16.03 -15.15 13.92
CA ARG A 13 -15.83 -14.95 15.37
C ARG A 13 -15.11 -13.64 15.68
N ALA A 14 -14.05 -13.32 14.94
CA ALA A 14 -13.25 -12.12 15.19
C ALA A 14 -14.05 -10.83 14.94
N THR A 15 -15.00 -10.84 14.00
CA THR A 15 -15.80 -9.67 13.64
C THR A 15 -17.24 -9.74 14.13
N ALA A 16 -17.61 -10.70 14.98
CA ALA A 16 -19.00 -10.91 15.43
C ALA A 16 -19.64 -9.70 16.13
N HIS A 17 -18.82 -8.76 16.61
CA HIS A 17 -19.23 -7.55 17.32
C HIS A 17 -19.36 -6.31 16.40
N LEU A 18 -19.11 -6.46 15.09
CA LEU A 18 -19.19 -5.37 14.11
C LEU A 18 -20.43 -5.51 13.25
N ASP A 19 -21.11 -4.40 13.00
CA ASP A 19 -22.20 -4.34 12.02
C ASP A 19 -21.64 -4.40 10.59
N ALA A 20 -22.28 -5.21 9.74
CA ALA A 20 -21.91 -5.36 8.33
C ALA A 20 -22.40 -4.16 7.46
N PRO A 21 -21.73 -3.85 6.33
CA PRO A 21 -20.59 -4.58 5.74
C PRO A 21 -19.24 -4.19 6.35
N VAL A 22 -18.39 -5.19 6.55
CA VAL A 22 -16.97 -5.01 6.90
C VAL A 22 -16.08 -5.69 5.87
N ALA A 23 -14.89 -5.12 5.68
CA ALA A 23 -13.80 -5.76 4.96
C ALA A 23 -12.74 -6.24 5.96
N ILE A 24 -12.20 -7.43 5.73
CA ILE A 24 -11.18 -8.04 6.59
C ILE A 24 -9.92 -8.26 5.76
N VAL A 25 -8.78 -7.97 6.36
CA VAL A 25 -7.47 -8.36 5.84
C VAL A 25 -6.86 -9.33 6.85
N ASP A 26 -6.52 -10.53 6.39
CA ASP A 26 -5.74 -11.46 7.20
C ASP A 26 -4.28 -11.01 7.21
N LEU A 27 -3.80 -10.58 8.38
CA LEU A 27 -2.43 -10.11 8.55
C LEU A 27 -1.41 -11.25 8.45
N ASP A 28 -1.77 -12.48 8.84
CA ASP A 28 -0.86 -13.63 8.72
C ASP A 28 -0.61 -13.94 7.23
N ALA A 29 -1.68 -13.93 6.44
CA ALA A 29 -1.59 -14.10 4.99
C ALA A 29 -0.90 -12.92 4.30
N PHE A 30 -1.15 -11.68 4.76
CA PHE A 30 -0.49 -10.47 4.25
C PHE A 30 1.02 -10.55 4.44
N ASP A 31 1.48 -10.91 5.64
CA ASP A 31 2.91 -11.01 5.95
C ASP A 31 3.58 -12.17 5.20
N ALA A 32 2.93 -13.33 5.13
CA ALA A 32 3.44 -14.46 4.37
C ALA A 32 3.62 -14.14 2.87
N ASN A 33 2.69 -13.37 2.29
CA ASN A 33 2.84 -12.89 0.91
C ASN A 33 4.00 -11.90 0.77
N ALA A 34 4.19 -11.01 1.74
CA ALA A 34 5.30 -10.07 1.75
C ALA A 34 6.66 -10.82 1.83
N ASP A 35 6.76 -11.83 2.70
CA ASP A 35 7.93 -12.71 2.80
C ASP A 35 8.24 -13.43 1.49
N ASP A 36 7.22 -13.99 0.82
CA ASP A 36 7.40 -14.67 -0.45
C ASP A 36 7.83 -13.72 -1.58
N LEU A 37 7.30 -12.49 -1.62
CA LEU A 37 7.74 -11.47 -2.57
C LEU A 37 9.22 -11.13 -2.36
N LEU A 38 9.66 -10.90 -1.12
CA LEU A 38 11.06 -10.59 -0.80
C LEU A 38 11.99 -11.74 -1.15
N ARG A 39 11.60 -12.98 -0.83
CA ARG A 39 12.34 -14.18 -1.21
C ARG A 39 12.55 -14.27 -2.72
N ARG A 40 11.51 -13.99 -3.51
CA ARG A 40 11.58 -14.00 -4.98
C ARG A 40 12.36 -12.82 -5.55
N ALA A 41 12.35 -11.69 -4.87
CA ALA A 41 13.09 -10.49 -5.29
C ALA A 41 14.61 -10.67 -5.19
N GLY A 42 15.10 -11.62 -4.37
CA GLY A 42 16.51 -12.01 -4.36
C GLY A 42 17.47 -10.86 -4.02
N GLY A 43 17.06 -9.96 -3.12
CA GLY A 43 17.82 -8.78 -2.72
C GLY A 43 17.53 -7.52 -3.54
N LYS A 44 16.71 -7.60 -4.61
CA LYS A 44 16.16 -6.42 -5.29
C LYS A 44 15.14 -5.74 -4.37
N PRO A 45 15.26 -4.43 -4.06
CA PRO A 45 14.24 -3.74 -3.28
C PRO A 45 12.87 -3.75 -3.97
N VAL A 46 11.82 -3.96 -3.18
CA VAL A 46 10.43 -4.04 -3.67
C VAL A 46 9.66 -2.77 -3.32
N ARG A 47 9.11 -2.10 -4.34
CA ARG A 47 8.13 -1.01 -4.14
C ARG A 47 6.73 -1.58 -3.97
N VAL A 48 6.00 -1.15 -2.96
CA VAL A 48 4.62 -1.60 -2.74
C VAL A 48 3.69 -0.90 -3.72
N ALA A 49 2.95 -1.67 -4.53
CA ALA A 49 1.95 -1.13 -5.45
C ALA A 49 0.69 -0.68 -4.68
N SER A 50 0.46 0.62 -4.53
CA SER A 50 -0.64 1.12 -3.69
C SER A 50 -2.03 0.84 -4.25
N LYS A 51 -2.16 0.71 -5.59
CA LYS A 51 -3.43 0.53 -6.32
C LYS A 51 -4.35 -0.53 -5.72
N SER A 52 -3.80 -1.69 -5.35
CA SER A 52 -4.56 -2.84 -4.84
C SER A 52 -4.71 -2.84 -3.32
N VAL A 53 -3.86 -2.09 -2.61
CA VAL A 53 -3.84 -2.08 -1.13
C VAL A 53 -4.70 -0.93 -0.59
N ARG A 54 -4.47 0.29 -1.07
CA ARG A 54 -5.18 1.54 -0.69
C ARG A 54 -5.53 1.67 0.80
N CYS A 55 -4.66 1.17 1.67
CA CYS A 55 -4.81 1.20 3.11
C CYS A 55 -3.47 1.63 3.72
N ARG A 56 -3.42 2.83 4.30
CA ARG A 56 -2.19 3.42 4.83
C ARG A 56 -1.51 2.50 5.85
N ALA A 57 -2.27 1.93 6.78
CA ALA A 57 -1.73 1.04 7.80
C ALA A 57 -1.06 -0.22 7.21
N LEU A 58 -1.58 -0.75 6.10
CA LEU A 58 -0.96 -1.89 5.41
C LEU A 58 0.26 -1.48 4.59
N LEU A 59 0.26 -0.26 4.02
CA LEU A 59 1.45 0.29 3.36
C LEU A 59 2.58 0.51 4.36
N GLU A 60 2.28 1.12 5.51
CA GLU A 60 3.22 1.28 6.64
C GLU A 60 3.74 -0.08 7.12
N ARG A 61 2.87 -1.07 7.30
CA ARG A 61 3.26 -2.43 7.68
C ARG A 61 4.21 -3.08 6.68
N ALA A 62 3.92 -2.98 5.39
CA ALA A 62 4.80 -3.53 4.36
C ALA A 62 6.17 -2.84 4.34
N LEU A 63 6.19 -1.51 4.46
CA LEU A 63 7.43 -0.71 4.47
C LEU A 63 8.25 -0.87 5.75
N ALA A 64 7.65 -1.32 6.86
CA ALA A 64 8.38 -1.67 8.07
C ALA A 64 9.22 -2.95 7.94
N LYS A 65 9.08 -3.69 6.83
CA LYS A 65 9.80 -4.94 6.58
C LYS A 65 11.00 -4.70 5.68
N ASP A 66 12.17 -5.09 6.15
CA ASP A 66 13.43 -4.94 5.40
C ASP A 66 13.32 -5.57 4.00
N GLY A 67 13.73 -4.81 2.98
CA GLY A 67 13.67 -5.19 1.57
C GLY A 67 12.50 -4.60 0.80
N PHE A 68 11.47 -4.09 1.48
CA PHE A 68 10.53 -3.14 0.87
C PHE A 68 11.12 -1.73 0.93
N ALA A 69 10.96 -0.97 -0.15
CA ALA A 69 11.45 0.40 -0.24
C ALA A 69 10.54 1.20 -1.17
N GLY A 70 9.89 2.22 -0.61
CA GLY A 70 9.02 3.13 -1.34
C GLY A 70 7.72 2.54 -1.85
N ILE A 71 6.89 3.41 -2.40
CA ILE A 71 5.57 3.09 -2.93
C ILE A 71 5.58 3.30 -4.45
N MET A 72 4.86 2.43 -5.15
CA MET A 72 4.49 2.60 -6.55
C MET A 72 3.01 2.99 -6.61
N SER A 73 2.72 4.27 -6.85
CA SER A 73 1.37 4.84 -6.87
C SER A 73 0.73 4.78 -8.25
N PHE A 74 -0.62 4.84 -8.29
CA PHE A 74 -1.40 4.70 -9.52
C PHE A 74 -1.82 6.04 -10.13
N THR A 75 -2.12 7.06 -9.32
CA THR A 75 -2.53 8.38 -9.82
C THR A 75 -1.73 9.50 -9.17
N LEU A 76 -1.66 10.66 -9.83
CA LEU A 76 -0.98 11.83 -9.27
C LEU A 76 -1.65 12.29 -7.97
N ALA A 77 -2.99 12.33 -7.93
CA ALA A 77 -3.75 12.65 -6.72
C ALA A 77 -3.42 11.71 -5.54
N GLU A 78 -3.32 10.40 -5.80
CA GLU A 78 -2.90 9.42 -4.79
C GLU A 78 -1.46 9.68 -4.32
N SER A 79 -0.56 9.99 -5.26
CA SER A 79 0.85 10.27 -4.95
C SER A 79 1.00 11.46 -4.00
N LEU A 80 0.31 12.56 -4.31
CA LEU A 80 0.29 13.76 -3.49
C LEU A 80 -0.34 13.52 -2.12
N TRP A 81 -1.41 12.72 -2.06
CA TRP A 81 -2.05 12.33 -0.80
C TRP A 81 -1.14 11.48 0.09
N LEU A 82 -0.42 10.51 -0.49
CA LEU A 82 0.56 9.69 0.23
C LEU A 82 1.73 10.53 0.75
N ALA A 83 2.27 11.42 -0.08
CA ALA A 83 3.35 12.33 0.34
C ALA A 83 2.92 13.23 1.51
N ARG A 84 1.71 13.81 1.44
CA ARG A 84 1.15 14.59 2.55
C ARG A 84 0.97 13.78 3.82
N SER A 85 0.61 12.51 3.67
CA SER A 85 0.41 11.55 4.76
C SER A 85 1.70 11.08 5.42
N GLY A 86 2.87 11.47 4.91
CA GLY A 86 4.18 11.18 5.51
C GLY A 86 5.02 10.14 4.78
N PHE A 87 4.59 9.64 3.62
CA PHE A 87 5.43 8.76 2.80
C PHE A 87 6.44 9.59 2.00
N GLU A 88 7.72 9.26 2.10
CA GLU A 88 8.82 10.09 1.56
C GLU A 88 9.38 9.57 0.23
N ASP A 89 9.02 8.36 -0.20
CA ASP A 89 9.46 7.77 -1.47
C ASP A 89 8.27 7.19 -2.23
N VAL A 90 7.71 7.99 -3.14
CA VAL A 90 6.53 7.65 -3.94
C VAL A 90 6.85 7.79 -5.42
N LEU A 91 6.75 6.70 -6.18
CA LEU A 91 6.89 6.70 -7.63
C LEU A 91 5.52 6.67 -8.28
N LEU A 92 5.15 7.73 -9.01
CA LEU A 92 4.00 7.72 -9.92
C LEU A 92 4.33 6.85 -11.13
N ALA A 93 3.90 5.60 -11.11
CA ALA A 93 4.29 4.63 -12.15
C ALA A 93 3.40 4.65 -13.40
N TYR A 94 2.43 5.57 -13.46
CA TYR A 94 1.47 5.64 -14.56
C TYR A 94 1.42 7.06 -15.13
N PRO A 95 1.40 7.20 -16.47
CA PRO A 95 1.31 8.52 -17.10
C PRO A 95 0.07 9.29 -16.62
N SER A 96 0.24 10.60 -16.43
CA SER A 96 -0.83 11.50 -16.02
C SER A 96 -0.89 12.71 -16.96
N ALA A 97 -2.11 13.16 -17.26
CA ALA A 97 -2.38 14.41 -17.96
C ALA A 97 -2.93 15.50 -17.01
N ASP A 98 -2.91 15.26 -15.69
CA ASP A 98 -3.43 16.15 -14.67
C ASP A 98 -2.52 17.39 -14.48
N ARG A 99 -2.78 18.42 -15.29
CA ARG A 99 -2.04 19.68 -15.24
C ARG A 99 -2.12 20.38 -13.88
N ALA A 100 -3.26 20.29 -13.20
CA ALA A 100 -3.45 20.92 -11.90
C ALA A 100 -2.63 20.22 -10.83
N GLY A 101 -2.66 18.89 -10.80
CA GLY A 101 -1.83 18.09 -9.90
C GLY A 101 -0.32 18.29 -10.13
N PHE A 102 0.12 18.49 -11.38
CA PHE A 102 1.53 18.80 -11.64
C PHE A 102 1.91 20.22 -11.20
N ALA A 103 1.01 21.20 -11.34
CA ALA A 103 1.23 22.54 -10.81
C ALA A 103 1.34 22.51 -9.26
N GLU A 104 0.50 21.73 -8.60
CA GLU A 104 0.58 21.48 -7.15
C GLU A 104 1.91 20.81 -6.79
N LEU A 105 2.28 19.71 -7.47
CA LEU A 105 3.54 19.01 -7.23
C LEU A 105 4.75 19.93 -7.38
N ALA A 106 4.77 20.81 -8.39
CA ALA A 106 5.89 21.71 -8.65
C ALA A 106 5.94 22.91 -7.69
N SER A 107 4.85 23.24 -7.00
CA SER A 107 4.76 24.43 -6.14
C SER A 107 4.91 24.13 -4.65
N ASP A 108 4.67 22.89 -4.22
CA ASP A 108 4.82 22.46 -2.82
C ASP A 108 6.12 21.66 -2.61
N PRO A 109 7.10 22.19 -1.86
CA PRO A 109 8.38 21.51 -1.63
C PRO A 109 8.25 20.12 -1.00
N LYS A 110 7.20 19.86 -0.21
CA LYS A 110 7.07 18.58 0.51
C LYS A 110 6.71 17.43 -0.45
N PRO A 111 5.60 17.47 -1.22
CA PRO A 111 5.35 16.49 -2.27
C PRO A 111 6.41 16.48 -3.36
N ALA A 112 6.99 17.63 -3.72
CA ALA A 112 8.07 17.70 -4.72
C ALA A 112 9.30 16.87 -4.34
N ALA A 113 9.65 16.82 -3.05
CA ALA A 113 10.77 16.02 -2.56
C ALA A 113 10.45 14.53 -2.47
N ALA A 114 9.17 14.16 -2.28
CA ALA A 114 8.75 12.79 -2.01
C ALA A 114 8.24 12.04 -3.25
N VAL A 115 7.74 12.75 -4.26
CA VAL A 115 7.09 12.15 -5.44
C VAL A 115 8.01 12.23 -6.67
N THR A 116 8.33 11.06 -7.23
CA THR A 116 8.99 10.92 -8.54
C THR A 116 7.95 10.64 -9.62
N VAL A 117 8.01 11.37 -10.74
CA VAL A 117 7.08 11.29 -11.89
C VAL A 117 7.78 10.96 -13.19
#